data_AF-A0A7L4GGC6-F1
#
_entry.id   AF-A0A7L4GGC6-F1
#
_cell.length_a   1.000
_cell.length_b   1.000
_cell.length_c   1.000
_cell.angle_alpha   90.00
_cell.angle_beta   90.00
_cell.angle_gamma   90.00
#
_symmetry.space_group_name_H-M   'P 1'
#
loop_
_entity.id
_entity.type
_entity.pdbx_description
1 polymer ?
#
loop_
_entity_poly.entity_id
_entity_poly.type
_entity_poly.pdbx_seq_one_letter_code
_entity_poly.pdbx_strand_id
1 'polypeptide(L)'
;MTLLQPFSALVLWLSLLMVPSSVNTDRPEEKIYSCPVIQCSAPAVNGLPGRDGRDGPKGEKGEPGEGLRGLNGFPGKAGPPGIKGDSGPQGAKGEKGECGTVVTDDLQRQVTALETKVQVLEAELNRYKQALILKNIKSIGKKIFVSTGKEDTFDNGKSLCAKAGSVLPSPRNEAENTALKDLIKPLKQAYIGISDEQTEGRFMYLNGETVTYTNWNAGEPNNLKNEDCAVVQESGKWNDVNCSNSRALIICEF
;
A
#
# COMPACT_ATOMS: atom_id res chain seq x y z
N MET A 1 -46.97 -21.55 12.44
CA MET A 1 -45.76 -22.31 12.06
C MET A 1 -44.91 -21.37 11.22
N THR A 2 -44.07 -20.53 11.85
CA THR A 2 -42.62 -20.74 12.06
C THR A 2 -41.88 -20.95 10.72
N LEU A 3 -40.99 -20.06 10.27
CA LEU A 3 -39.66 -19.89 10.86
C LEU A 3 -38.99 -18.53 10.56
N LEU A 4 -38.18 -18.11 11.53
CA LEU A 4 -37.25 -16.98 11.62
C LEU A 4 -36.07 -17.01 10.62
N GLN A 5 -35.71 -15.81 10.11
CA GLN A 5 -34.38 -15.12 9.96
C GLN A 5 -33.12 -15.87 9.43
N PRO A 6 -32.10 -15.21 8.78
CA PRO A 6 -31.49 -13.91 9.18
C PRO A 6 -30.88 -13.01 8.07
N PHE A 7 -31.25 -11.74 8.00
CA PHE A 7 -30.53 -10.71 7.20
C PHE A 7 -30.14 -9.46 8.03
N SER A 8 -29.95 -9.62 9.34
CA SER A 8 -29.81 -8.48 10.26
C SER A 8 -28.40 -8.25 10.86
N ALA A 9 -27.36 -8.94 10.40
CA ALA A 9 -26.00 -8.76 10.95
C ALA A 9 -25.08 -7.86 10.11
N LEU A 10 -25.32 -7.72 8.80
CA LEU A 10 -24.42 -6.96 7.92
C LEU A 10 -24.65 -5.44 7.95
N VAL A 11 -25.87 -5.01 8.29
CA VAL A 11 -26.26 -3.58 8.27
C VAL A 11 -25.83 -2.84 9.53
N LEU A 12 -25.59 -3.56 10.64
CA LEU A 12 -25.15 -2.97 11.91
C LEU A 12 -23.62 -2.85 12.05
N TRP A 13 -22.83 -3.36 11.10
CA TRP A 13 -21.37 -3.22 11.09
C TRP A 13 -20.86 -2.04 10.24
N LEU A 14 -21.72 -1.44 9.41
CA LEU A 14 -21.37 -0.34 8.52
C LEU A 14 -21.64 1.06 9.10
N SER A 15 -22.23 1.17 10.28
CA SER A 15 -22.59 2.45 10.91
C SER A 15 -21.57 2.98 11.94
N LEU A 16 -20.38 2.37 12.09
CA LEU A 16 -19.37 2.80 13.07
C LEU A 16 -18.09 3.45 12.50
N LEU A 17 -18.09 3.93 11.25
CA LEU A 17 -16.90 4.57 10.64
C LEU A 17 -17.13 5.98 10.09
N MET A 18 -18.04 6.75 10.68
CA MET A 18 -18.12 8.20 10.38
C MET A 18 -17.57 8.99 11.56
N VAL A 19 -16.28 9.31 11.52
CA VAL A 19 -15.65 10.37 12.33
C VAL A 19 -15.46 11.58 11.43
N PRO A 20 -15.88 12.80 11.83
CA PRO A 20 -15.72 14.00 11.01
C PRO A 20 -14.25 14.44 10.98
N SER A 21 -13.74 14.67 9.77
CA SER A 21 -12.40 15.19 9.51
C SER A 21 -12.34 16.67 9.86
N SER A 22 -11.60 17.03 10.91
CA SER A 22 -11.15 18.41 11.13
C SER A 22 -9.78 18.57 10.46
N VAL A 23 -9.71 19.47 9.48
CA VAL A 23 -8.47 19.88 8.82
C VAL A 23 -7.63 20.66 9.83
N ASN A 24 -6.46 20.13 10.18
CA ASN A 24 -5.37 20.92 10.69
C ASN A 24 -4.26 20.89 9.65
N THR A 25 -4.00 22.06 9.09
CA THR A 25 -2.85 22.35 8.24
C THR A 25 -1.59 22.26 9.07
N ASP A 26 -0.74 21.27 8.79
CA ASP A 26 0.67 21.39 9.15
C ASP A 26 1.56 20.91 8.01
N ARG A 27 2.63 21.68 7.82
CA ARG A 27 3.57 21.71 6.69
C ARG A 27 4.36 20.40 6.61
N PRO A 28 4.77 19.91 5.42
CA PRO A 28 5.62 18.73 5.35
C PRO A 28 7.06 19.10 5.74
N GLU A 29 7.52 18.64 6.90
CA GLU A 29 8.95 18.55 7.20
C GLU A 29 9.55 17.40 6.37
N GLU A 30 10.59 17.72 5.60
CA GLU A 30 11.46 16.78 4.93
C GLU A 30 12.06 15.80 5.93
N LYS A 31 11.60 14.54 5.92
CA LYS A 31 12.31 13.45 6.59
C LYS A 31 13.52 13.08 5.75
N ILE A 32 14.63 13.74 6.05
CA ILE A 32 15.97 13.35 5.64
C ILE A 32 16.20 11.92 6.16
N TYR A 33 16.31 10.96 5.25
CA TYR A 33 16.79 9.61 5.57
C TYR A 33 18.29 9.68 5.84
N SER A 34 18.66 10.09 7.06
CA SER A 34 20.01 9.92 7.55
C SER A 34 20.16 8.49 8.09
N CYS A 35 20.98 7.67 7.43
CA CYS A 35 21.47 6.42 8.02
C CYS A 35 22.17 6.76 9.35
N PRO A 36 21.77 6.17 10.49
CA PRO A 36 22.54 6.34 11.71
C PRO A 36 23.89 5.65 11.48
N VAL A 37 24.97 6.44 11.47
CA VAL A 37 26.32 5.90 11.64
C VAL A 37 26.34 5.35 13.06
N ILE A 38 26.18 4.03 13.20
CA ILE A 38 26.35 3.34 14.48
C ILE A 38 27.84 3.40 14.79
N GLN A 39 28.20 4.38 15.61
CA GLN A 39 29.53 4.47 16.20
C GLN A 39 29.68 3.26 17.13
N CYS A 40 30.52 2.30 16.74
CA CYS A 40 30.87 1.16 17.58
C CYS A 40 31.46 1.69 18.89
N SER A 41 30.67 1.66 19.97
CA SER A 41 31.17 1.88 21.32
C SER A 41 32.18 0.78 21.67
N ALA A 42 33.27 1.20 22.33
CA ALA A 42 34.40 0.39 22.75
C ALA A 42 33.99 -0.96 23.39
N PRO A 43 34.82 -2.02 23.29
CA PRO A 43 34.49 -3.33 23.83
C PRO A 43 34.19 -3.25 25.33
N ALA A 44 33.12 -3.93 25.76
CA ALA A 44 32.73 -4.04 27.16
C ALA A 44 33.92 -4.53 27.99
N VAL A 45 34.33 -3.72 28.97
CA VAL A 45 35.34 -4.08 29.97
C VAL A 45 34.85 -5.31 30.74
N ASN A 46 35.71 -6.33 30.85
CA ASN A 46 35.41 -7.54 31.62
C ASN A 46 35.02 -7.16 33.07
N GLY A 47 34.03 -7.84 33.64
CA GLY A 47 33.64 -7.66 35.04
C GLY A 47 34.81 -7.93 36.00
N LEU A 48 34.88 -7.16 37.10
CA LEU A 48 35.91 -7.29 38.12
C LEU A 48 35.95 -8.73 38.69
N PRO A 49 37.13 -9.32 38.93
CA PRO A 49 37.23 -10.66 39.52
C PRO A 49 36.50 -10.75 40.88
N GLY A 50 35.91 -11.92 41.15
CA GLY A 50 35.26 -12.20 42.44
C GLY A 50 36.23 -12.08 43.61
N ARG A 51 35.73 -11.67 44.78
CA ARG A 51 36.55 -11.56 46.01
C ARG A 51 37.05 -12.94 46.47
N ASP A 52 38.29 -12.99 46.94
CA ASP A 52 38.88 -14.19 47.51
C ASP A 52 38.08 -14.74 48.71
N GLY A 53 38.04 -16.07 48.84
CA GLY A 53 37.41 -16.75 49.97
C GLY A 53 38.18 -16.50 51.28
N ARG A 54 37.47 -16.45 52.42
CA ARG A 54 38.10 -16.26 53.74
C ARG A 54 38.83 -17.53 54.19
N ASP A 55 39.98 -17.36 54.85
CA ASP A 55 40.74 -18.47 55.42
C ASP A 55 39.95 -19.19 56.54
N GLY A 56 40.12 -20.51 56.63
CA GLY A 56 39.46 -21.34 57.66
C GLY A 56 40.05 -21.17 59.06
N PRO A 57 39.29 -21.49 60.13
CA PRO A 57 39.76 -21.34 61.51
C PRO A 57 40.92 -22.30 61.82
N LYS A 58 41.88 -21.83 62.63
CA LYS A 58 43.05 -22.59 63.06
C LYS A 58 42.66 -23.68 64.06
N GLY A 59 43.16 -24.91 63.87
CA GLY A 59 42.86 -26.06 64.74
C GLY A 59 43.37 -25.89 66.18
N GLU A 60 42.60 -26.43 67.14
CA GLU A 60 42.87 -26.34 68.57
C GLU A 60 44.05 -27.22 69.01
N LYS A 61 44.78 -26.75 70.03
CA LYS A 61 45.98 -27.41 70.57
C LYS A 61 45.57 -28.44 71.62
N GLY A 62 46.08 -29.67 71.53
CA GLY A 62 45.81 -30.74 72.50
C GLY A 62 46.41 -30.49 73.90
N GLU A 63 45.73 -30.98 74.93
CA GLU A 63 46.08 -30.79 76.34
C GLU A 63 47.29 -31.64 76.79
N PRO A 64 48.14 -31.16 77.73
CA PRO A 64 49.30 -31.91 78.23
C PRO A 64 48.92 -32.84 79.40
N GLY A 65 49.46 -34.06 79.40
CA GLY A 65 49.33 -35.02 80.51
C GLY A 65 50.22 -34.68 81.72
N GLU A 66 49.68 -34.89 82.92
CA GLU A 66 50.34 -34.64 84.21
C GLU A 66 51.40 -35.70 84.55
N GLY A 67 52.60 -35.23 84.93
CA GLY A 67 53.69 -36.04 85.48
C GLY A 67 54.76 -35.16 86.14
N LEU A 68 55.26 -35.58 87.30
CA LEU A 68 56.07 -34.76 88.22
C LEU A 68 57.40 -34.25 87.62
N ARG A 69 57.73 -33.01 88.01
CA ARG A 69 58.60 -32.02 87.37
C ARG A 69 60.11 -32.30 87.46
N GLY A 70 60.80 -32.26 86.31
CA GLY A 70 62.24 -32.03 86.16
C GLY A 70 62.50 -30.82 85.24
N LEU A 71 63.63 -30.11 85.40
CA LEU A 71 63.94 -28.84 84.71
C LEU A 71 63.81 -28.97 83.18
N ASN A 72 62.86 -28.22 82.58
CA ASN A 72 62.47 -28.32 81.17
C ASN A 72 63.63 -27.97 80.21
N GLY A 73 63.92 -28.89 79.29
CA GLY A 73 64.71 -28.61 78.09
C GLY A 73 64.00 -27.64 77.15
N PHE A 74 64.76 -26.92 76.33
CA PHE A 74 64.25 -25.91 75.39
C PHE A 74 63.12 -26.48 74.51
N PRO A 75 62.02 -25.73 74.30
CA PRO A 75 60.92 -26.17 73.44
C PRO A 75 61.42 -26.54 72.04
N GLY A 76 60.98 -27.70 71.54
CA GLY A 76 61.31 -28.16 70.20
C GLY A 76 60.88 -27.14 69.14
N LYS A 77 61.66 -27.02 68.05
CA LYS A 77 61.37 -26.12 66.94
C LYS A 77 59.97 -26.40 66.40
N ALA A 78 59.15 -25.36 66.23
CA ALA A 78 57.82 -25.49 65.67
C ALA A 78 57.88 -26.18 64.30
N GLY A 79 56.96 -27.11 64.05
CA GLY A 79 56.84 -27.78 62.75
C GLY A 79 56.57 -26.78 61.63
N PRO A 80 56.99 -27.08 60.39
CA PRO A 80 56.78 -26.18 59.26
C PRO A 80 55.26 -25.95 59.05
N PRO A 81 54.85 -24.72 58.66
CA PRO A 81 53.46 -24.45 58.32
C PRO A 81 52.94 -25.42 57.26
N GLY A 82 51.70 -25.88 57.41
CA GLY A 82 51.05 -26.72 56.40
C GLY A 82 50.94 -26.00 55.06
N ILE A 83 51.11 -26.74 53.96
CA ILE A 83 50.99 -26.21 52.60
C ILE A 83 49.58 -25.61 52.40
N LYS A 84 49.51 -24.38 51.89
CA LYS A 84 48.23 -23.73 51.57
C LYS A 84 47.56 -24.52 50.44
N GLY A 85 46.28 -24.84 50.58
CA GLY A 85 45.52 -25.56 49.57
C GLY A 85 45.45 -24.78 48.25
N ASP A 86 45.47 -25.50 47.12
CA ASP A 86 45.44 -24.92 45.79
C ASP A 86 44.19 -24.06 45.57
N SER A 87 44.34 -22.97 44.80
CA SER A 87 43.22 -22.10 44.47
C SER A 87 42.17 -22.85 43.65
N GLY A 88 40.89 -22.63 43.96
CA GLY A 88 39.79 -23.25 43.21
C GLY A 88 39.82 -22.88 41.72
N PRO A 89 39.32 -23.75 40.82
CA PRO A 89 39.35 -23.49 39.39
C PRO A 89 38.52 -22.24 39.05
N GLN A 90 39.04 -21.40 38.15
CA GLN A 90 38.32 -20.22 37.66
C GLN A 90 37.00 -20.64 37.00
N GLY A 91 35.91 -19.96 37.36
CA GLY A 91 34.59 -20.19 36.76
C GLY A 91 34.61 -20.00 35.24
N ALA A 92 33.83 -20.81 34.51
CA ALA A 92 33.76 -20.75 33.07
C ALA A 92 33.34 -19.35 32.59
N LYS A 93 34.03 -18.84 31.56
CA LYS A 93 33.69 -17.56 30.92
C LYS A 93 32.29 -17.65 30.31
N GLY A 94 31.43 -16.68 30.61
CA GLY A 94 30.08 -16.62 30.04
C GLY A 94 30.10 -16.51 28.51
N GLU A 95 29.13 -17.14 27.85
CA GLU A 95 29.00 -17.15 26.39
C GLU A 95 28.72 -15.73 25.85
N LYS A 96 29.28 -15.40 24.69
CA LYS A 96 29.09 -14.11 24.03
C LYS A 96 27.67 -14.06 23.44
N GLY A 97 26.85 -13.08 23.84
CA GLY A 97 25.52 -12.88 23.26
C GLY A 97 25.57 -12.66 21.75
N GLU A 98 24.68 -13.32 21.02
CA GLU A 98 24.56 -13.19 19.57
C GLU A 98 24.06 -11.80 19.17
N CYS A 99 24.68 -11.20 18.15
CA CYS A 99 24.23 -9.93 17.58
C CYS A 99 23.14 -10.20 16.53
N GLY A 100 22.01 -9.50 16.62
CA GLY A 100 20.85 -9.71 15.76
C GLY A 100 21.10 -9.35 14.29
N THR A 101 21.17 -10.35 13.42
CA THR A 101 21.19 -10.19 11.95
C THR A 101 20.06 -10.97 11.25
N VAL A 102 19.12 -11.56 12.00
CA VAL A 102 18.12 -12.48 11.43
C VAL A 102 16.87 -11.76 10.87
N VAL A 103 16.66 -10.49 11.21
CA VAL A 103 15.46 -9.72 10.79
C VAL A 103 15.55 -9.24 9.33
N THR A 104 16.75 -9.07 8.77
CA THR A 104 16.93 -8.56 7.40
C THR A 104 16.65 -9.62 6.33
N ASP A 105 16.99 -10.88 6.59
CA ASP A 105 16.86 -11.94 5.59
C ASP A 105 15.40 -12.37 5.40
N ASP A 106 14.61 -12.40 6.48
CA ASP A 106 13.18 -12.66 6.39
C ASP A 106 12.45 -11.52 5.69
N LEU A 107 12.78 -10.27 6.03
CA LEU A 107 12.22 -9.11 5.35
C LEU A 107 12.60 -9.09 3.86
N GLN A 108 13.85 -9.40 3.52
CA GLN A 108 14.31 -9.50 2.13
C GLN A 108 13.56 -10.60 1.37
N ARG A 109 13.35 -11.77 1.99
CA ARG A 109 12.55 -12.86 1.41
C ARG A 109 11.10 -12.41 1.17
N GLN A 110 10.50 -11.71 2.12
CA GLN A 110 9.14 -11.18 1.97
C GLN A 110 9.04 -10.16 0.84
N VAL A 111 10.01 -9.24 0.74
CA VAL A 111 10.08 -8.25 -0.36
C VAL A 111 10.20 -8.96 -1.72
N THR A 112 11.11 -9.92 -1.87
CA THR A 112 11.27 -10.66 -3.14
C THR A 112 10.02 -11.50 -3.48
N ALA A 113 9.34 -12.05 -2.48
CA ALA A 113 8.07 -12.75 -2.68
C ALA A 113 6.95 -11.79 -3.14
N LEU A 114 6.89 -10.57 -2.58
CA LEU A 114 5.96 -9.54 -3.01
C LEU A 114 6.27 -9.02 -4.41
N GLU A 115 7.54 -8.78 -4.74
CA GLU A 115 7.99 -8.37 -6.07
C GLU A 115 7.59 -9.41 -7.12
N THR A 116 7.80 -10.69 -6.83
CA THR A 116 7.37 -11.79 -7.72
C THR A 116 5.85 -11.78 -7.91
N LYS A 117 5.08 -11.57 -6.83
CA LYS A 117 3.61 -11.47 -6.92
C LYS A 117 3.17 -10.29 -7.77
N VAL A 118 3.81 -9.13 -7.64
CA VAL A 118 3.51 -7.95 -8.46
C VAL A 118 3.79 -8.24 -9.94
N GLN A 119 4.94 -8.84 -10.27
CA GLN A 119 5.27 -9.21 -11.65
C GLN A 119 4.26 -10.20 -12.25
N VAL A 120 3.82 -11.19 -11.48
CA VAL A 120 2.79 -12.15 -11.92
C VAL A 120 1.45 -11.45 -12.15
N LEU A 121 1.02 -10.61 -11.21
CA LEU A 121 -0.23 -9.86 -11.34
C LEU A 121 -0.21 -8.89 -12.54
N GLU A 122 0.92 -8.24 -12.79
CA GLU A 122 1.10 -7.38 -13.97
C GLU A 122 1.01 -8.17 -15.27
N ALA A 123 1.63 -9.36 -15.32
CA ALA A 123 1.56 -10.25 -16.48
C ALA A 123 0.13 -10.76 -16.72
N GLU A 124 -0.58 -11.15 -15.66
CA GLU A 124 -1.99 -11.57 -15.75
C GLU A 124 -2.89 -10.40 -16.19
N LEU A 125 -2.71 -9.21 -15.62
CA LEU A 125 -3.45 -8.02 -16.02
C LEU A 125 -3.21 -7.69 -17.50
N ASN A 126 -1.97 -7.81 -17.98
CA ASN A 126 -1.65 -7.61 -19.39
C ASN A 126 -2.34 -8.65 -20.28
N ARG A 127 -2.41 -9.91 -19.86
CA ARG A 127 -3.19 -10.94 -20.57
C ARG A 127 -4.68 -10.59 -20.67
N TYR A 128 -5.29 -10.13 -19.58
CA TYR A 128 -6.69 -9.67 -19.60
C TYR A 128 -6.88 -8.43 -20.48
N LYS A 129 -5.96 -7.45 -20.41
CA LYS A 129 -5.97 -6.28 -21.30
C LYS A 129 -5.94 -6.67 -22.77
N GLN A 130 -5.09 -7.63 -23.17
CA GLN A 130 -5.03 -8.11 -24.55
C GLN A 130 -6.34 -8.80 -24.98
N ALA A 131 -6.99 -9.56 -24.10
CA ALA A 131 -8.29 -10.17 -24.39
C ALA A 131 -9.42 -9.12 -24.52
N LEU A 132 -9.34 -8.00 -23.79
CA LEU A 132 -10.30 -6.90 -23.85
C LEU A 132 -10.26 -6.13 -25.17
N ILE A 133 -9.13 -6.13 -25.89
CA ILE A 133 -9.02 -5.52 -27.24
C ILE A 133 -10.08 -6.11 -28.19
N LEU A 134 -10.39 -7.40 -28.05
CA LEU A 134 -11.41 -8.08 -28.86
C LEU A 134 -12.85 -7.68 -28.50
N LYS A 135 -13.07 -6.96 -27.40
CA LYS A 135 -14.39 -6.67 -26.83
C LYS A 135 -14.88 -5.23 -27.02
N ASN A 136 -14.31 -4.47 -27.96
CA ASN A 136 -14.63 -3.05 -28.18
C ASN A 136 -14.42 -2.20 -26.92
N ILE A 137 -13.27 -2.39 -26.27
CA ILE A 137 -12.87 -1.65 -25.07
C ILE A 137 -11.54 -0.96 -25.34
N LYS A 138 -11.42 0.31 -24.91
CA LYS A 138 -10.20 1.11 -25.00
C LYS A 138 -9.90 1.73 -23.65
N SER A 139 -8.67 1.54 -23.16
CA SER A 139 -8.19 2.14 -21.91
C SER A 139 -7.15 3.21 -22.24
N ILE A 140 -7.32 4.41 -21.68
CA ILE A 140 -6.40 5.54 -21.85
C ILE A 140 -6.25 6.27 -20.52
N GLY A 141 -5.02 6.31 -20.00
CA GLY A 141 -4.75 6.83 -18.64
C GLY A 141 -5.58 6.10 -17.59
N LYS A 142 -6.44 6.84 -16.87
CA LYS A 142 -7.36 6.30 -15.86
C LYS A 142 -8.75 5.95 -16.41
N LYS A 143 -9.05 6.31 -17.65
CA LYS A 143 -10.38 6.14 -18.26
C LYS A 143 -10.48 4.83 -19.03
N ILE A 144 -11.67 4.23 -18.98
CA ILE A 144 -12.02 3.07 -19.81
C ILE A 144 -13.26 3.39 -20.63
N PHE A 145 -13.13 3.32 -21.94
CA PHE A 145 -14.23 3.45 -22.88
C PHE A 145 -14.71 2.07 -23.33
N VAL A 146 -16.01 1.82 -23.20
CA VAL A 146 -16.65 0.55 -23.57
C VAL A 146 -17.77 0.84 -24.56
N SER A 147 -17.64 0.31 -25.78
CA SER A 147 -18.73 0.37 -26.76
C SER A 147 -19.78 -0.69 -26.45
N THR A 148 -21.05 -0.28 -26.34
CA THR A 148 -22.16 -1.18 -26.06
C THR A 148 -22.65 -1.93 -27.31
N GLY A 149 -22.21 -1.49 -28.49
CA GLY A 149 -22.70 -1.97 -29.79
C GLY A 149 -24.14 -1.58 -30.12
N LYS A 150 -24.81 -0.81 -29.25
CA LYS A 150 -26.20 -0.35 -29.43
C LYS A 150 -26.22 1.09 -29.91
N GLU A 151 -27.14 1.41 -30.82
CA GLU A 151 -27.46 2.77 -31.22
C GLU A 151 -28.80 3.18 -30.60
N ASP A 152 -28.82 4.30 -29.89
CA ASP A 152 -30.01 4.79 -29.20
C ASP A 152 -30.01 6.33 -29.17
N THR A 153 -30.98 6.95 -28.48
CA THR A 153 -31.05 8.40 -28.25
C THR A 153 -30.12 8.84 -27.10
N PHE A 154 -29.88 10.15 -26.98
CA PHE A 154 -28.95 10.68 -25.98
C PHE A 154 -29.36 10.34 -24.54
N ASP A 155 -30.63 10.52 -24.19
CA ASP A 155 -31.16 10.23 -22.85
C ASP A 155 -31.11 8.74 -22.50
N ASN A 156 -31.38 7.87 -23.48
CA ASN A 156 -31.22 6.44 -23.32
C ASN A 156 -29.75 6.06 -23.14
N GLY A 157 -28.83 6.73 -23.84
CA GLY A 157 -27.39 6.61 -23.65
C GLY A 157 -26.95 6.97 -22.23
N LYS A 158 -27.35 8.15 -21.74
CA LYS A 158 -27.12 8.59 -20.34
C LYS A 158 -27.62 7.54 -19.35
N SER A 159 -28.85 7.07 -19.54
CA SER A 159 -29.48 6.07 -18.67
C SER A 159 -28.79 4.70 -18.73
N LEU A 160 -28.31 4.29 -19.90
CA LEU A 160 -27.62 3.01 -20.10
C LEU A 160 -26.26 3.00 -19.38
N CYS A 161 -25.48 4.07 -19.52
CA CYS A 161 -24.20 4.18 -18.82
C CYS A 161 -24.41 4.32 -17.29
N ALA A 162 -25.40 5.13 -16.86
CA ALA A 162 -25.70 5.29 -15.44
C ALA A 162 -26.06 3.96 -14.75
N LYS A 163 -26.79 3.06 -15.42
CA LYS A 163 -27.09 1.70 -14.90
C LYS A 163 -25.85 0.86 -14.62
N ALA A 164 -24.75 1.14 -15.31
CA ALA A 164 -23.46 0.48 -15.11
C ALA A 164 -22.55 1.24 -14.13
N GLY A 165 -23.02 2.33 -13.51
CA GLY A 165 -22.20 3.21 -12.68
C GLY A 165 -21.21 4.06 -13.48
N SER A 166 -21.48 4.29 -14.77
CA SER A 166 -20.64 5.06 -15.70
C SER A 166 -21.42 6.22 -16.34
N VAL A 167 -20.75 6.97 -17.22
CA VAL A 167 -21.33 8.13 -17.92
C VAL A 167 -21.06 8.06 -19.42
N LEU A 168 -21.74 8.91 -20.20
CA LEU A 168 -21.36 9.12 -21.60
C LEU A 168 -19.95 9.74 -21.68
N PRO A 169 -19.17 9.40 -22.71
CA PRO A 169 -17.75 9.73 -22.75
C PRO A 169 -17.51 11.22 -22.94
N SER A 170 -16.66 11.78 -22.10
CA SER A 170 -16.31 13.20 -22.06
C SER A 170 -14.83 13.38 -22.42
N PRO A 171 -14.45 13.30 -23.71
CA PRO A 171 -13.06 13.41 -24.13
C PRO A 171 -12.48 14.78 -23.73
N ARG A 172 -11.36 14.75 -22.98
CA ARG A 172 -10.66 15.95 -22.46
C ARG A 172 -9.39 16.30 -23.22
N ASN A 173 -9.01 15.50 -24.21
CA ASN A 173 -7.81 15.69 -25.04
C ASN A 173 -7.91 14.84 -26.33
N GLU A 174 -6.97 15.04 -27.23
CA GLU A 174 -6.90 14.34 -28.52
C GLU A 174 -6.73 12.82 -28.37
N ALA A 175 -5.97 12.36 -27.38
CA ALA A 175 -5.73 10.93 -27.16
C ALA A 175 -7.03 10.21 -26.73
N GLU A 176 -7.81 10.82 -25.84
CA GLU A 176 -9.14 10.32 -25.46
C GLU A 176 -10.10 10.33 -26.64
N ASN A 177 -10.12 11.39 -27.43
CA ASN A 177 -10.96 11.47 -28.63
C ASN A 177 -10.59 10.39 -29.66
N THR A 178 -9.30 10.11 -29.82
CA THR A 178 -8.80 9.03 -30.69
C THR A 178 -9.21 7.66 -30.17
N ALA A 179 -9.17 7.44 -28.85
CA ALA A 179 -9.66 6.21 -28.25
C ALA A 179 -11.16 5.97 -28.50
N LEU A 180 -11.98 7.03 -28.51
CA LEU A 180 -13.39 6.94 -28.92
C LEU A 180 -13.54 6.62 -30.40
N LYS A 181 -12.81 7.33 -31.27
CA LYS A 181 -12.79 7.10 -32.72
C LYS A 181 -12.53 5.64 -33.06
N ASP A 182 -11.55 5.01 -32.41
CA ASP A 182 -11.19 3.61 -32.63
C ASP A 182 -12.30 2.60 -32.28
N LEU A 183 -13.29 3.00 -31.46
CA LEU A 183 -14.45 2.18 -31.10
C LEU A 183 -15.63 2.32 -32.07
N ILE A 184 -15.57 3.30 -32.98
CA ILE A 184 -16.64 3.63 -33.91
C ILE A 184 -16.38 2.89 -35.22
N LYS A 185 -17.41 2.16 -35.67
CA LYS A 185 -17.36 1.45 -36.96
C LYS A 185 -17.47 2.42 -38.14
N PRO A 186 -17.06 2.01 -39.35
CA PRO A 186 -17.19 2.87 -40.51
C PRO A 186 -18.62 3.36 -40.74
N LEU A 187 -18.77 4.62 -41.16
CA LEU A 187 -20.04 5.33 -41.40
C LEU A 187 -20.95 5.45 -40.16
N LYS A 188 -20.39 5.31 -38.95
CA LYS A 188 -21.11 5.49 -37.68
C LYS A 188 -20.62 6.70 -36.90
N GLN A 189 -21.37 7.02 -35.86
CA GLN A 189 -21.08 8.08 -34.90
C GLN A 189 -21.48 7.62 -33.50
N ALA A 190 -20.88 8.21 -32.46
CA ALA A 190 -21.16 7.89 -31.07
C ALA A 190 -21.44 9.16 -30.26
N TYR A 191 -22.34 9.08 -29.28
CA TYR A 191 -22.59 10.20 -28.38
C TYR A 191 -21.40 10.49 -27.48
N ILE A 192 -21.12 11.78 -27.27
CA ILE A 192 -20.21 12.28 -26.24
C ILE A 192 -21.01 13.03 -25.16
N GLY A 193 -20.52 12.99 -23.93
CA GLY A 193 -21.16 13.55 -22.73
C GLY A 193 -21.06 15.06 -22.64
N ILE A 194 -21.43 15.77 -23.71
CA ILE A 194 -21.61 17.23 -23.72
C ILE A 194 -22.96 17.59 -24.33
N SER A 195 -23.54 18.68 -23.84
CA SER A 195 -24.78 19.25 -24.36
C SER A 195 -24.82 20.74 -24.07
N ASP A 196 -25.57 21.50 -24.86
CA ASP A 196 -25.88 22.91 -24.62
C ASP A 196 -27.38 23.15 -24.35
N GLU A 197 -28.15 22.09 -24.07
CA GLU A 197 -29.57 22.13 -23.66
C GLU A 197 -29.87 23.16 -22.54
N GLN A 198 -28.90 23.42 -21.65
CA GLN A 198 -29.05 24.42 -20.58
C GLN A 198 -28.83 25.87 -21.06
N THR A 199 -28.00 26.08 -22.06
CA THR A 199 -27.66 27.40 -22.60
C THR A 199 -27.17 27.24 -24.03
N GLU A 200 -28.06 27.51 -24.97
CA GLU A 200 -27.82 27.49 -26.41
C GLU A 200 -26.46 28.12 -26.80
N GLY A 201 -25.70 27.42 -27.62
CA GLY A 201 -24.37 27.83 -28.09
C GLY A 201 -23.26 27.64 -27.06
N ARG A 202 -23.55 27.10 -25.87
CA ARG A 202 -22.58 26.87 -24.80
C ARG A 202 -22.61 25.41 -24.32
N PHE A 203 -21.90 24.56 -25.05
CA PHE A 203 -21.71 23.16 -24.68
C PHE A 203 -21.00 23.02 -23.33
N MET A 204 -21.57 22.18 -22.48
CA MET A 204 -21.11 21.86 -21.14
C MET A 204 -20.99 20.35 -21.00
N TYR A 205 -20.05 19.86 -20.19
CA TYR A 205 -20.04 18.46 -19.80
C TYR A 205 -21.26 18.14 -18.93
N LEU A 206 -21.71 16.88 -18.96
CA LEU A 206 -22.88 16.44 -18.18
C LEU A 206 -22.73 16.57 -16.66
N ASN A 207 -21.50 16.72 -16.16
CA ASN A 207 -21.21 17.01 -14.74
C ASN A 207 -21.28 18.50 -14.40
N GLY A 208 -21.59 19.37 -15.36
CA GLY A 208 -21.70 20.83 -15.18
C GLY A 208 -20.38 21.59 -15.39
N GLU A 209 -19.29 20.91 -15.70
CA GLU A 209 -18.02 21.59 -16.04
C GLU A 209 -18.07 22.18 -17.45
N THR A 210 -17.29 23.25 -17.67
CA THR A 210 -17.11 23.83 -19.01
C THR A 210 -16.30 22.91 -19.92
N VAL A 211 -16.66 22.83 -21.20
CA VAL A 211 -15.90 22.07 -22.19
C VAL A 211 -14.50 22.66 -22.38
N THR A 212 -13.47 21.84 -22.17
CA THR A 212 -12.05 22.27 -22.23
C THR A 212 -11.32 21.77 -23.48
N TYR A 213 -11.92 20.82 -24.19
CA TYR A 213 -11.39 20.25 -25.43
C TYR A 213 -12.53 20.12 -26.42
N THR A 214 -12.30 20.52 -27.67
CA THR A 214 -13.28 20.42 -28.75
C THR A 214 -12.64 19.92 -30.02
N ASN A 215 -13.38 19.16 -30.82
CA ASN A 215 -12.92 18.72 -32.14
C ASN A 215 -14.03 18.80 -33.19
N TRP A 216 -14.79 19.89 -33.19
CA TRP A 216 -15.88 20.14 -34.13
C TRP A 216 -15.45 20.02 -35.60
N ASN A 217 -16.38 19.56 -36.44
CA ASN A 217 -16.27 19.71 -37.89
C ASN A 217 -16.25 21.19 -38.28
N ALA A 218 -15.74 21.48 -39.47
CA ALA A 218 -15.80 22.83 -40.01
C ALA A 218 -17.26 23.26 -40.18
N GLY A 219 -17.64 24.35 -39.53
CA GLY A 219 -19.02 24.85 -39.53
C GLY A 219 -19.88 24.39 -38.35
N GLU A 220 -19.37 23.50 -37.50
CA GLU A 220 -20.08 23.00 -36.31
C GLU A 220 -19.60 23.68 -35.01
N PRO A 221 -20.43 23.74 -33.96
CA PRO A 221 -21.86 23.39 -33.95
C PRO A 221 -22.71 24.42 -34.69
N ASN A 222 -23.74 23.97 -35.42
CA ASN A 222 -24.55 24.82 -36.30
C ASN A 222 -26.01 24.98 -35.85
N ASN A 223 -26.43 24.23 -34.84
CA ASN A 223 -27.77 24.16 -34.29
C ASN A 223 -28.88 23.94 -35.35
N LEU A 224 -28.67 23.01 -36.29
CA LEU A 224 -29.61 22.74 -37.37
C LEU A 224 -30.91 22.10 -36.87
N LYS A 225 -31.92 22.92 -36.62
CA LYS A 225 -33.25 22.52 -36.10
C LYS A 225 -33.20 22.10 -34.63
N ASN A 226 -32.49 22.85 -33.78
CA ASN A 226 -32.42 22.64 -32.34
C ASN A 226 -31.68 21.34 -31.98
N GLU A 227 -30.36 21.37 -32.14
CA GLU A 227 -29.43 20.26 -31.98
C GLU A 227 -28.56 20.44 -30.73
N ASP A 228 -29.05 19.93 -29.60
CA ASP A 228 -28.44 20.30 -28.31
C ASP A 228 -27.42 19.26 -27.77
N CYS A 229 -27.17 18.19 -28.53
CA CYS A 229 -26.33 17.05 -28.13
C CYS A 229 -25.20 16.81 -29.09
N ALA A 230 -24.04 16.34 -28.63
CA ALA A 230 -22.91 16.13 -29.52
C ALA A 230 -22.58 14.67 -29.78
N VAL A 231 -22.12 14.39 -30.99
CA VAL A 231 -21.58 13.09 -31.41
C VAL A 231 -20.17 13.25 -31.95
N VAL A 232 -19.35 12.23 -31.77
CA VAL A 232 -18.08 12.04 -32.48
C VAL A 232 -18.31 11.09 -33.67
N GLN A 233 -17.81 11.44 -34.84
CA GLN A 233 -17.91 10.64 -36.07
C GLN A 233 -16.68 9.74 -36.25
N GLU A 234 -16.73 8.80 -37.21
CA GLU A 234 -15.60 7.93 -37.57
C GLU A 234 -14.30 8.69 -37.92
N SER A 235 -14.41 9.95 -38.36
CA SER A 235 -13.26 10.82 -38.64
C SER A 235 -12.53 11.27 -37.36
N GLY A 236 -13.22 11.20 -36.22
CA GLY A 236 -12.85 11.80 -34.94
C GLY A 236 -13.38 13.21 -34.75
N LYS A 237 -14.04 13.80 -35.76
CA LYS A 237 -14.65 15.13 -35.68
C LYS A 237 -16.05 15.10 -35.09
N TRP A 238 -16.48 16.23 -34.54
CA TRP A 238 -17.75 16.34 -33.81
C TRP A 238 -18.83 17.05 -34.62
N ASN A 239 -20.07 16.67 -34.34
CA ASN A 239 -21.28 17.27 -34.88
C ASN A 239 -22.26 17.43 -33.72
N ASP A 240 -22.97 18.55 -33.63
CA ASP A 240 -24.17 18.65 -32.84
C ASP A 240 -25.32 17.94 -33.55
N VAL A 241 -26.22 17.33 -32.80
CA VAL A 241 -27.34 16.54 -33.31
C VAL A 241 -28.55 16.73 -32.40
N ASN A 242 -29.74 16.57 -32.96
CA ASN A 242 -30.95 16.53 -32.16
C ASN A 242 -30.96 15.33 -31.18
N CYS A 243 -30.99 15.62 -29.87
CA CYS A 243 -30.90 14.63 -28.79
C CYS A 243 -31.93 13.49 -28.84
N SER A 244 -33.17 13.80 -29.28
CA SER A 244 -34.30 12.88 -29.22
C SER A 244 -34.52 12.10 -30.51
N ASN A 245 -34.17 12.70 -31.66
CA ASN A 245 -34.44 12.12 -32.98
C ASN A 245 -33.21 11.40 -33.55
N SER A 246 -32.00 11.80 -33.17
CA SER A 246 -30.78 11.18 -33.65
C SER A 246 -30.48 9.89 -32.88
N ARG A 247 -30.03 8.87 -33.61
CA ARG A 247 -29.51 7.63 -33.03
C ARG A 247 -28.03 7.51 -33.30
N ALA A 248 -27.27 7.27 -32.24
CA ALA A 248 -25.82 7.12 -32.30
C ALA A 248 -25.37 5.99 -31.36
N LEU A 249 -24.19 5.44 -31.63
CA LEU A 249 -23.58 4.40 -30.83
C LEU A 249 -23.40 4.86 -29.38
N ILE A 250 -23.80 4.04 -28.42
CA ILE A 250 -23.58 4.31 -27.01
C ILE A 250 -22.24 3.70 -26.60
N ILE A 251 -21.31 4.58 -26.24
CA ILE A 251 -20.07 4.27 -25.55
C ILE A 251 -20.24 4.77 -24.11
N CYS A 252 -19.69 4.05 -23.14
CA CYS A 252 -19.65 4.49 -21.75
C CYS A 252 -18.21 4.68 -21.27
N GLU A 253 -17.98 5.69 -20.44
CA GLU A 253 -16.72 6.03 -19.78
C GLU A 253 -16.78 5.66 -18.29
N PHE A 254 -15.78 4.89 -17.86
CA PHE A 254 -15.52 4.49 -16.47
C PHE A 254 -14.20 5.10 -15.98
#